data_AF-A0A846T648-F1
#
_entry.id   AF-A0A846T648-F1
#
_cell.length_a   1.000
_cell.length_b   1.000
_cell.length_c   1.000
_cell.angle_alpha   90.00
_cell.angle_beta   90.00
_cell.angle_gamma   90.00
#
_symmetry.space_group_name_H-M   'P 1'
#
loop_
_entity.id
_entity.type
_entity.pdbx_description
1 polymer ?
#
loop_
_entity_poly.entity_id
_entity_poly.type
_entity_poly.pdbx_seq_one_letter_code
_entity_poly.pdbx_strand_id
1 'polypeptide(L)'
;METLPKLNSASRRRKFILIRFALVITLSVGLLKARLAAIYAPSTPSIRQAENQEAASSATREDARLFEQALAAGLLQLDAEGRIRVAPADLPLRQRYARDHPDLLASGAHPPEAWSKTWDDRVRQLHQRLHFSASGRYVRQQIQAFNARQPGFAHIQREGER
;
A
#
# COMPACT_ATOMS: atom_id res chain seq x y z
N MET A 1 -33.94 -56.38 66.31
CA MET A 1 -33.07 -55.19 66.27
C MET A 1 -32.14 -55.36 65.08
N GLU A 2 -32.46 -54.73 63.95
CA GLU A 2 -31.55 -54.66 62.79
C GLU A 2 -31.58 -53.23 62.25
N THR A 3 -30.41 -52.61 62.17
CA THR A 3 -30.22 -51.25 61.66
C THR A 3 -29.81 -51.31 60.20
N LEU A 4 -30.58 -50.68 59.30
CA LEU A 4 -30.20 -50.46 57.91
C LEU A 4 -29.90 -48.96 57.66
N PRO A 5 -28.63 -48.55 57.50
CA PRO A 5 -28.30 -47.18 57.12
C PRO A 5 -27.62 -47.15 55.75
N LYS A 6 -28.34 -47.03 54.62
CA LYS A 6 -27.65 -46.75 53.33
C LYS A 6 -28.53 -46.32 52.15
N LEU A 7 -29.21 -45.17 52.21
CA LEU A 7 -29.80 -44.60 50.98
C LEU A 7 -29.56 -43.09 50.74
N ASN A 8 -29.04 -42.33 51.71
CA ASN A 8 -28.98 -40.86 51.58
C ASN A 8 -27.63 -40.29 51.05
N SER A 9 -26.60 -41.12 50.84
CA SER A 9 -25.29 -40.64 50.36
C SER A 9 -25.20 -40.52 48.83
N ALA A 10 -25.99 -41.30 48.09
CA ALA A 10 -26.00 -41.30 46.63
C ALA A 10 -26.70 -40.06 46.04
N SER A 11 -27.78 -39.58 46.69
CA SER A 11 -28.53 -38.40 46.26
C SER A 11 -27.77 -37.10 46.51
N ARG A 12 -27.08 -36.98 47.65
CA ARG A 12 -26.18 -35.84 47.94
C ARG A 12 -25.02 -35.76 46.96
N ARG A 13 -24.36 -36.88 46.65
CA ARG A 13 -23.25 -36.90 45.67
C ARG A 13 -23.67 -36.39 44.29
N ARG A 14 -24.84 -36.81 43.78
CA ARG A 14 -25.35 -36.32 42.47
C ARG A 14 -25.63 -34.81 42.47
N LYS A 15 -26.21 -34.27 43.55
CA LYS A 15 -26.46 -32.83 43.67
C LYS A 15 -25.15 -32.02 43.72
N PHE A 16 -24.14 -32.49 44.44
CA PHE A 16 -22.82 -31.84 44.46
C PHE A 16 -22.11 -31.88 43.11
N ILE A 17 -22.25 -32.96 42.36
CA ILE A 17 -21.69 -33.08 41.00
C ILE A 17 -22.34 -32.04 40.08
N LEU A 18 -23.67 -31.92 40.08
CA LEU A 18 -24.39 -30.95 39.24
C LEU A 18 -24.03 -29.49 39.57
N ILE A 19 -23.90 -29.15 40.86
CA ILE A 19 -23.50 -27.80 41.29
C ILE A 19 -22.07 -27.48 40.82
N ARG A 20 -21.14 -28.44 40.92
CA ARG A 20 -19.77 -28.25 40.43
C ARG A 20 -19.72 -28.09 38.91
N PHE A 21 -20.50 -28.86 38.17
CA PHE A 21 -20.60 -28.71 36.72
C PHE A 21 -21.15 -27.33 36.33
N ALA A 22 -22.21 -26.86 36.97
CA ALA A 22 -22.75 -25.53 36.72
C ALA A 22 -21.71 -24.43 37.00
N LEU A 23 -20.92 -24.56 38.07
CA LEU A 23 -19.90 -23.58 38.44
C LEU A 23 -18.74 -23.56 37.42
N VAL A 24 -18.31 -24.73 36.93
CA VAL A 24 -17.29 -24.83 35.87
C VAL A 24 -17.78 -24.22 34.56
N ILE A 25 -19.05 -24.44 34.19
CA ILE A 25 -19.66 -23.84 32.99
C ILE A 25 -19.70 -22.32 33.11
N THR A 26 -20.20 -21.78 34.23
CA THR A 26 -20.28 -20.32 34.44
C THR A 26 -18.88 -19.68 34.44
N LEU A 27 -17.89 -20.32 35.06
CA LEU A 27 -16.50 -19.86 35.04
C LEU A 27 -15.91 -19.87 33.62
N SER A 28 -16.19 -20.92 32.85
CA SER A 28 -15.72 -21.07 31.47
C SER A 28 -16.36 -20.04 30.55
N VAL A 29 -17.66 -19.78 30.67
CA VAL A 29 -18.37 -18.75 29.90
C VAL A 29 -17.87 -17.36 30.27
N GLY A 30 -17.62 -17.08 31.55
CA GLY A 30 -17.02 -15.82 32.01
C GLY A 30 -15.63 -15.60 31.44
N LEU A 31 -14.77 -16.63 31.46
CA LEU A 31 -13.42 -16.58 30.90
C LEU A 31 -13.44 -16.41 29.37
N LEU A 32 -14.36 -17.10 28.69
CA LEU A 32 -14.56 -16.96 27.25
C LEU A 32 -15.05 -15.56 26.89
N LYS A 33 -15.98 -14.98 27.66
CA LYS A 33 -16.44 -13.60 27.48
C LYS A 33 -15.33 -12.59 27.72
N ALA A 34 -14.46 -12.81 28.71
CA ALA A 34 -13.29 -11.96 28.96
C ALA A 34 -12.26 -12.07 27.82
N ARG A 35 -12.01 -13.28 27.30
CA ARG A 35 -11.14 -13.50 26.12
C ARG A 35 -11.70 -12.83 24.86
N LEU A 36 -13.01 -12.97 24.62
CA LEU A 36 -13.69 -12.28 23.53
C LEU A 36 -13.60 -10.76 23.72
N ALA A 37 -13.83 -10.25 24.94
CA ALA A 37 -13.67 -8.83 25.22
C ALA A 37 -12.23 -8.34 25.00
N ALA A 38 -11.20 -9.16 25.25
CA ALA A 38 -9.81 -8.79 24.96
C ALA A 38 -9.47 -8.81 23.46
N ILE A 39 -10.10 -9.70 22.68
CA ILE A 39 -9.90 -9.80 21.21
C ILE A 39 -10.71 -8.73 20.47
N TYR A 40 -11.91 -8.43 20.95
CA TYR A 40 -12.84 -7.47 20.35
C TYR A 40 -12.82 -6.10 21.02
N ALA A 41 -12.08 -5.91 22.11
CA ALA A 41 -11.77 -4.58 22.61
C ALA A 41 -11.06 -3.85 21.46
N PRO A 42 -11.60 -2.69 21.03
CA PRO A 42 -10.86 -1.78 20.19
C PRO A 42 -9.54 -1.53 20.91
N SER A 43 -8.43 -1.88 20.26
CA SER A 43 -7.11 -1.61 20.81
C SER A 43 -7.07 -0.12 21.13
N THR A 44 -6.82 0.23 22.39
CA THR A 44 -6.65 1.60 22.82
C THR A 44 -5.71 2.29 21.82
N PRO A 45 -6.10 3.42 21.20
CA PRO A 45 -5.28 4.12 20.21
C PRO A 45 -4.11 4.83 20.92
N SER A 46 -3.22 4.06 21.51
CA SER A 46 -2.17 4.55 22.39
C SER A 46 -0.83 4.35 21.70
N ILE A 47 -0.26 5.45 21.24
CA ILE A 47 1.11 5.63 20.73
C ILE A 47 1.38 4.97 19.37
N ARG A 48 1.18 3.66 19.18
CA ARG A 48 1.49 2.99 17.89
C ARG A 48 0.66 3.49 16.71
N GLN A 49 -0.60 3.87 16.97
CA GLN A 49 -1.44 4.48 15.94
C GLN A 49 -1.05 5.94 15.68
N ALA A 50 -0.64 6.70 16.70
CA ALA A 50 -0.14 8.07 16.50
C ALA A 50 1.18 8.07 15.70
N GLU A 51 2.12 7.18 16.04
CA GLU A 51 3.37 6.97 15.29
C GLU A 51 3.10 6.49 13.86
N ASN A 52 2.17 5.56 13.65
CA ASN A 52 1.79 5.13 12.29
C ASN A 52 1.05 6.22 11.52
N GLN A 53 0.22 7.03 12.16
CA GLN A 53 -0.48 8.16 11.53
C GLN A 53 0.51 9.24 11.12
N GLU A 54 1.48 9.54 11.99
CA GLU A 54 2.54 10.52 11.72
C GLU A 54 3.45 10.03 10.61
N ALA A 55 3.88 8.76 10.65
CA ALA A 55 4.65 8.11 9.57
C ALA A 55 3.87 8.03 8.25
N ALA A 56 2.55 7.79 8.28
CA ALA A 56 1.72 7.81 7.08
C ALA A 56 1.59 9.23 6.50
N SER A 57 1.46 10.24 7.38
CA SER A 57 1.38 11.64 6.96
C SER A 57 2.71 12.15 6.38
N SER A 58 3.84 11.73 6.95
CA SER A 58 5.17 12.06 6.42
C SER A 58 5.43 11.35 5.11
N ALA A 59 5.08 10.07 4.97
CA ALA A 59 5.17 9.33 3.72
C ALA A 59 4.34 10.00 2.61
N THR A 60 3.08 10.36 2.89
CA THR A 60 2.22 11.09 1.94
C THR A 60 2.87 12.41 1.50
N ARG A 61 3.48 13.14 2.44
CA ARG A 61 4.18 14.39 2.14
C ARG A 61 5.44 14.16 1.29
N GLU A 62 6.19 13.10 1.57
CA GLU A 62 7.37 12.72 0.79
C GLU A 62 7.01 12.34 -0.63
N ASP A 63 5.91 11.60 -0.82
CA ASP A 63 5.41 11.17 -2.12
C ASP A 63 4.97 12.37 -2.96
N ALA A 64 4.21 13.30 -2.36
CA ALA A 64 3.81 14.55 -3.01
C ALA A 64 5.02 15.40 -3.41
N ARG A 65 5.98 15.56 -2.50
CA ARG A 65 7.22 16.30 -2.77
C ARG A 65 8.06 15.65 -3.86
N LEU A 66 8.13 14.31 -3.90
CA LEU A 66 8.83 13.57 -4.95
C LEU A 66 8.15 13.78 -6.31
N PHE A 67 6.81 13.75 -6.36
CA PHE A 67 6.04 14.01 -7.58
C PHE A 67 6.32 15.42 -8.12
N GLU A 68 6.20 16.46 -7.28
CA GLU A 68 6.45 17.85 -7.67
C GLU A 68 7.89 18.06 -8.17
N GLN A 69 8.87 17.50 -7.45
CA GLN A 69 10.27 17.60 -7.83
C GLN A 69 10.56 16.86 -9.14
N ALA A 70 9.97 15.69 -9.34
CA ALA A 70 10.13 14.92 -10.57
C ALA A 70 9.46 15.63 -11.77
N LEU A 71 8.31 16.26 -11.56
CA LEU A 71 7.63 17.10 -12.56
C LEU A 71 8.49 18.32 -12.94
N ALA A 72 8.99 19.07 -11.95
CA ALA A 72 9.84 20.24 -12.19
C ALA A 72 11.18 19.87 -12.86
N ALA A 73 11.73 18.70 -12.51
CA ALA A 73 12.93 18.15 -13.14
C ALA A 73 12.67 17.63 -14.58
N GLY A 74 11.42 17.57 -15.02
CA GLY A 74 11.03 17.03 -16.32
C GLY A 74 11.08 15.51 -16.41
N LEU A 75 11.23 14.80 -15.28
CA LEU A 75 11.16 13.33 -15.21
C LEU A 75 9.72 12.82 -15.36
N LEU A 76 8.74 13.67 -15.08
CA LEU A 76 7.33 13.45 -15.37
C LEU A 76 6.88 14.49 -16.40
N GLN A 77 6.14 14.07 -17.42
CA GLN A 77 5.67 14.96 -18.48
C GLN A 77 4.24 14.63 -18.84
N LEU A 78 3.43 15.65 -19.10
CA LEU A 78 2.09 15.48 -19.64
C LEU A 78 2.19 15.29 -21.17
N ASP A 79 1.53 14.27 -21.72
CA ASP A 79 1.39 14.11 -23.16
C ASP A 79 0.19 14.91 -23.71
N ALA A 80 0.04 14.91 -25.04
CA ALA A 80 -1.05 15.61 -25.71
C ALA A 80 -2.44 15.05 -25.34
N GLU A 81 -2.50 13.82 -24.86
CA GLU A 81 -3.71 13.15 -24.39
C GLU A 81 -4.00 13.38 -22.90
N GLY A 82 -3.23 14.24 -22.23
CA GLY A 82 -3.41 14.54 -20.81
C GLY A 82 -2.96 13.42 -19.87
N ARG A 83 -2.17 12.45 -20.35
CA ARG A 83 -1.58 11.39 -19.55
C ARG A 83 -0.20 11.79 -19.09
N ILE A 84 0.20 11.26 -17.93
CA ILE A 84 1.52 11.52 -17.36
C ILE A 84 2.47 10.40 -17.82
N ARG A 85 3.49 10.77 -18.58
CA ARG A 85 4.61 9.93 -18.98
C ARG A 85 5.71 10.02 -17.92
N VAL A 86 6.28 8.87 -17.58
CA VAL A 86 7.37 8.74 -16.61
C VAL A 86 8.67 8.46 -17.36
N ALA A 87 9.74 9.15 -16.99
CA ALA A 87 11.08 8.90 -17.50
C ALA A 87 11.46 7.41 -17.32
N PRO A 88 11.97 6.72 -18.37
CA PRO A 88 12.33 5.31 -18.30
C PRO A 88 13.38 5.01 -17.22
N ALA A 89 13.31 3.82 -16.62
CA ALA A 89 14.26 3.39 -15.59
C ALA A 89 15.70 3.25 -16.13
N ASP A 90 15.83 2.90 -17.40
CA ASP A 90 17.08 2.74 -18.13
C ASP A 90 17.53 4.03 -18.85
N LEU A 91 16.84 5.16 -18.63
CA LEU A 91 17.19 6.45 -19.26
C LEU A 91 18.66 6.84 -19.08
N PRO A 92 19.31 6.69 -17.90
CA PRO A 92 20.72 7.00 -17.75
C PRO A 92 21.64 6.17 -18.65
N LEU A 93 21.29 4.89 -18.88
CA LEU A 93 22.02 4.00 -19.77
C LEU A 93 21.87 4.48 -21.22
N ARG A 94 20.64 4.80 -21.64
CA ARG A 94 20.35 5.34 -22.97
C ARG A 94 21.11 6.64 -23.24
N GLN A 95 21.18 7.54 -22.27
CA GLN A 95 21.91 8.82 -22.41
C GLN A 95 23.42 8.63 -22.53
N ARG A 96 24.01 7.68 -21.79
CA ARG A 96 25.44 7.34 -21.94
C ARG A 96 25.71 6.75 -23.31
N TYR A 97 24.92 5.77 -23.71
CA TYR A 97 25.03 5.14 -25.02
C TYR A 97 24.89 6.16 -26.16
N ALA A 98 23.92 7.08 -26.08
CA ALA A 98 23.71 8.15 -27.04
C ALA A 98 24.88 9.15 -27.11
N ARG A 99 25.60 9.35 -26.01
CA ARG A 99 26.79 10.22 -25.98
C ARG A 99 27.98 9.55 -26.65
N ASP A 100 28.16 8.25 -26.41
CA ASP A 100 29.30 7.48 -26.90
C ASP A 100 29.10 7.05 -28.38
N HIS A 101 27.85 6.93 -28.82
CA HIS A 101 27.45 6.51 -30.16
C HIS A 101 26.37 7.45 -30.75
N PRO A 102 26.70 8.74 -31.01
CA PRO A 102 25.73 9.71 -31.51
C PRO A 102 25.24 9.38 -32.93
N ASP A 103 26.06 8.67 -33.72
CA ASP A 103 25.82 8.21 -35.08
C ASP A 103 24.82 7.06 -35.19
N LEU A 104 24.66 6.27 -34.12
CA LEU A 104 23.74 5.12 -34.06
C LEU A 104 22.33 5.51 -33.61
N LEU A 105 22.11 6.78 -33.25
CA LEU A 105 20.78 7.30 -32.99
C LEU A 105 20.06 7.44 -34.34
N ALA A 106 19.17 6.50 -34.68
CA ALA A 106 18.21 6.72 -35.76
C ALA A 106 17.55 8.10 -35.56
N SER A 107 17.17 8.82 -36.63
CA SER A 107 16.60 10.19 -36.62
C SER A 107 15.23 10.33 -35.91
N GLY A 108 15.08 9.73 -34.73
CA GLY A 108 13.87 9.50 -33.94
C GLY A 108 14.11 8.61 -32.71
N ALA A 109 15.31 8.00 -32.58
CA ALA A 109 15.79 7.22 -31.44
C ALA A 109 16.68 8.05 -30.48
N HIS A 110 16.61 9.38 -30.55
CA HIS A 110 17.02 10.18 -29.41
C HIS A 110 16.24 9.70 -28.17
N PRO A 111 16.81 9.73 -26.94
CA PRO A 111 15.95 9.74 -25.76
C PRO A 111 14.87 10.78 -26.06
N PRO A 112 13.58 10.41 -26.04
CA PRO A 112 12.56 11.20 -26.72
C PRO A 112 12.76 12.63 -26.28
N GLU A 113 12.84 13.59 -27.21
CA GLU A 113 13.34 14.96 -26.96
C GLU A 113 12.85 15.54 -25.64
N ALA A 114 11.61 15.21 -25.28
CA ALA A 114 11.06 15.16 -23.93
C ALA A 114 12.10 15.11 -22.78
N TRP A 115 12.92 14.06 -22.66
CA TRP A 115 13.84 13.83 -21.52
C TRP A 115 15.30 14.20 -21.81
N SER A 116 15.56 15.07 -22.81
CA SER A 116 16.89 15.53 -23.21
C SER A 116 17.51 16.59 -22.28
N LYS A 117 16.77 17.03 -21.23
CA LYS A 117 17.21 18.05 -20.29
C LYS A 117 18.49 17.64 -19.55
N THR A 118 19.29 18.63 -19.14
CA THR A 118 20.59 18.45 -18.48
C THR A 118 20.51 17.47 -17.31
N TRP A 119 21.22 16.35 -17.44
CA TRP A 119 21.25 15.27 -16.44
C TRP A 119 22.32 15.55 -15.37
N ASP A 120 21.98 16.40 -14.40
CA ASP A 120 22.84 16.69 -13.24
C ASP A 120 22.68 15.65 -12.12
N ASP A 121 23.47 15.79 -11.04
CA ASP A 121 23.42 14.85 -9.91
C ASP A 121 22.09 14.89 -9.15
N ARG A 122 21.41 16.04 -9.14
CA ARG A 122 20.11 16.18 -8.49
C ARG A 122 19.04 15.43 -9.27
N VAL A 123 19.02 15.56 -10.60
CA VAL A 123 18.11 14.81 -11.49
C VAL A 123 18.40 13.32 -11.41
N ARG A 124 19.68 12.91 -11.33
CA ARG A 124 20.08 11.51 -11.07
C ARG A 124 19.48 10.97 -9.77
N GLN A 125 19.63 11.71 -8.67
CA GLN A 125 19.07 11.30 -7.37
C GLN A 125 17.55 11.24 -7.39
N LEU A 126 16.89 12.22 -8.02
CA LEU A 126 15.43 12.21 -8.17
C LEU A 126 14.95 11.05 -9.02
N HIS A 127 15.65 10.72 -10.11
CA HIS A 127 15.34 9.56 -10.95
C HIS A 127 15.52 8.24 -10.19
N GLN A 128 16.62 8.10 -9.42
CA GLN A 128 16.84 6.94 -8.58
C GLN A 128 15.75 6.79 -7.52
N ARG A 129 15.41 7.87 -6.80
CA ARG A 129 14.31 7.87 -5.83
C ARG A 129 12.99 7.55 -6.51
N LEU A 130 12.74 8.12 -7.68
CA LEU A 130 11.53 7.86 -8.44
C LEU A 130 11.43 6.37 -8.75
N HIS A 131 12.47 5.69 -9.24
CA HIS A 131 12.35 4.28 -9.64
C HIS A 131 12.55 3.25 -8.52
N PHE A 132 13.46 3.52 -7.58
CA PHE A 132 13.98 2.50 -6.65
C PHE A 132 13.60 2.74 -5.18
N SER A 133 12.72 3.71 -4.87
CA SER A 133 12.18 3.90 -3.52
C SER A 133 10.73 3.45 -3.38
N ALA A 134 10.26 3.27 -2.14
CA ALA A 134 8.85 2.99 -1.84
C ALA A 134 7.94 4.15 -2.28
N SER A 135 8.31 5.38 -1.94
CA SER A 135 7.62 6.60 -2.39
C SER A 135 7.51 6.69 -3.90
N GLY A 136 8.61 6.41 -4.59
CA GLY A 136 8.65 6.41 -6.04
C GLY A 136 7.74 5.35 -6.66
N ARG A 137 7.65 4.16 -6.05
CA ARG A 137 6.70 3.11 -6.46
C ARG A 137 5.26 3.57 -6.30
N TYR A 138 4.92 4.17 -5.16
CA TYR A 138 3.58 4.71 -4.92
C TYR A 138 3.22 5.81 -5.92
N VAL A 139 4.12 6.77 -6.16
CA VAL A 139 3.94 7.82 -7.18
C VAL A 139 3.66 7.21 -8.56
N ARG A 140 4.43 6.21 -8.99
CA ARG A 140 4.19 5.53 -10.28
C ARG A 140 2.84 4.80 -10.31
N GLN A 141 2.41 4.19 -9.21
CA GLN A 141 1.09 3.55 -9.10
C GLN A 141 -0.05 4.59 -9.20
N GLN A 142 0.09 5.74 -8.54
CA GLN A 142 -0.89 6.82 -8.64
C GLN A 142 -0.97 7.38 -10.06
N ILE A 143 0.18 7.56 -10.72
CA ILE A 143 0.23 7.95 -12.14
C ILE A 143 -0.46 6.91 -13.03
N GLN A 144 -0.22 5.62 -12.80
CA GLN A 144 -0.89 4.56 -13.55
C GLN A 144 -2.41 4.58 -13.33
N ALA A 145 -2.86 4.75 -12.09
CA ALA A 145 -4.27 4.86 -11.76
C ALA A 145 -4.93 6.11 -12.37
N PHE A 146 -4.22 7.25 -12.39
CA PHE A 146 -4.64 8.46 -13.07
C PHE A 146 -4.76 8.24 -14.58
N ASN A 147 -3.72 7.70 -15.22
CA ASN A 147 -3.70 7.43 -16.66
C ASN A 147 -4.78 6.42 -17.06
N ALA A 148 -5.10 5.43 -16.22
CA ALA A 148 -6.17 4.47 -16.48
C ALA A 148 -7.57 5.11 -16.49
N ARG A 149 -7.73 6.28 -15.84
CA ARG A 149 -8.99 7.05 -15.82
C ARG A 149 -9.07 8.10 -16.92
N GLN A 150 -8.01 8.28 -17.70
CA GLN A 150 -7.98 9.14 -18.88
C GLN A 150 -8.30 8.26 -20.11
N PRO A 151 -9.58 8.14 -20.54
CA PRO A 151 -9.87 7.47 -21.79
C PRO A 151 -9.23 8.28 -22.91
N GLY A 152 -8.20 7.72 -23.55
CA GLY A 152 -7.68 8.30 -24.79
C GLY A 152 -8.83 8.33 -25.80
N PHE A 153 -9.34 9.51 -26.16
CA PHE A 153 -10.33 9.69 -27.22
C PHE A 153 -9.68 9.42 -28.59
N ALA A 154 -9.25 8.19 -28.83
CA ALA A 154 -8.57 7.78 -30.06
C ALA A 154 -9.53 7.30 -31.16
N HIS A 155 -10.85 7.50 -31.04
CA HIS A 155 -11.82 6.87 -31.96
C HIS A 155 -12.98 7.76 -32.44
N ILE A 156 -13.05 9.05 -32.10
CA ILE A 156 -14.16 9.92 -32.57
C ILE A 156 -13.87 10.63 -33.91
N GLN A 157 -12.66 10.49 -34.50
CA GLN A 157 -12.31 11.18 -35.76
C GLN A 157 -12.45 10.36 -37.05
N ARG A 158 -13.09 9.17 -37.06
CA ARG A 158 -13.18 8.33 -38.29
C ARG A 158 -14.57 8.18 -38.91
N GLU A 159 -15.60 8.87 -38.41
CA GLU A 159 -16.96 8.83 -39.00
C GLU A 159 -17.38 10.13 -39.71
N GLY A 160 -16.42 11.00 -40.05
CA GLY A 160 -16.70 12.30 -40.68
C GLY A 160 -16.38 12.42 -42.18
N GLU A 161 -15.75 11.42 -42.81
CA GLU A 161 -15.48 11.43 -44.25
C GLU A 161 -16.25 10.28 -44.92
N ARG A 162 -17.49 10.58 -45.33
CA ARG A 162 -18.18 9.92 -46.44
C ARG A 162 -18.53 10.97 -47.47
#